data_AF-A0ABD3CGI4-F1
#
_entry.id   AF-A0ABD3CGI4-F1
#
_cell.length_a   1.000
_cell.length_b   1.000
_cell.length_c   1.000
_cell.angle_alpha   90.00
_cell.angle_beta   90.00
_cell.angle_gamma   90.00
#
_symmetry.space_group_name_H-M   'P 1'
#
loop_
_entity.id
_entity.type
_entity.pdbx_description
1 polymer ?
#
loop_
_entity_poly.entity_id
_entity_poly.type
_entity_poly.pdbx_seq_one_letter_code
_entity_poly.pdbx_strand_id
1 'polypeptide(L)'
;MKETASSTGVEGRIVNLPSIAHNYTYKGGIRFEKINDKKKYNDKKSYGQSKLANILHTNELTRRFKAEGVNITANAVHPGLIMTKLFQYSGIWMKIFKLFTSILLWKNISQGA
;
A
#
# COMPACT_ATOMS: atom_id res chain seq x y z
N MET A 1 -16.82 -10.43 -8.57
CA MET A 1 -17.23 -9.36 -7.62
C MET A 1 -18.40 -8.55 -8.17
N LYS A 2 -18.31 -7.92 -9.36
CA LYS A 2 -19.44 -7.16 -9.95
C LYS A 2 -20.72 -8.00 -10.09
N GLU A 3 -20.61 -9.16 -10.72
CA GLU A 3 -21.73 -10.11 -10.86
C GLU A 3 -22.30 -10.52 -9.50
N THR A 4 -21.45 -10.95 -8.57
CA THR A 4 -21.85 -11.33 -7.20
C THR A 4 -22.56 -10.20 -6.45
N ALA A 5 -22.03 -8.98 -6.49
CA ALA A 5 -22.63 -7.83 -5.81
C ALA A 5 -23.99 -7.47 -6.44
N SER A 6 -24.12 -7.62 -7.76
CA SER A 6 -25.37 -7.39 -8.48
C SER A 6 -26.42 -8.46 -8.19
N SER A 7 -26.05 -9.74 -8.14
CA SER A 7 -27.00 -10.85 -7.96
C SER A 7 -27.44 -11.03 -6.51
N THR A 8 -26.58 -10.71 -5.55
CA THR A 8 -26.86 -10.85 -4.11
C THR A 8 -27.39 -9.57 -3.46
N GLY A 9 -27.18 -8.41 -4.08
CA GLY A 9 -27.46 -7.09 -3.48
C GLY A 9 -26.49 -6.68 -2.37
N VAL A 10 -25.50 -7.52 -2.03
CA VAL A 10 -24.51 -7.24 -0.99
C VAL A 10 -23.38 -6.38 -1.56
N GLU A 11 -23.01 -5.31 -0.86
CA GLU A 11 -21.91 -4.42 -1.26
C GLU A 11 -20.56 -5.16 -1.24
N GLY A 12 -19.84 -5.12 -2.37
CA GLY A 12 -18.46 -5.58 -2.45
C GLY A 12 -17.47 -4.53 -1.91
N ARG A 13 -16.42 -4.96 -1.21
CA ARG A 13 -15.38 -4.05 -0.69
C ARG A 13 -13.99 -4.52 -1.09
N ILE A 14 -13.21 -3.61 -1.69
CA ILE A 14 -11.79 -3.78 -2.00
C ILE A 14 -10.99 -2.87 -1.05
N VAL A 15 -10.03 -3.45 -0.32
CA VAL A 15 -9.17 -2.70 0.60
C VAL A 15 -7.71 -2.91 0.20
N ASN A 16 -7.07 -1.86 -0.29
CA ASN A 16 -5.64 -1.86 -0.59
C ASN A 16 -4.85 -1.34 0.62
N LEU A 17 -3.67 -1.92 0.87
CA LEU A 17 -2.77 -1.51 1.96
C LEU A 17 -1.56 -0.72 1.44
N PRO A 18 -1.67 0.63 1.30
CA PRO A 18 -0.52 1.50 1.07
C PRO A 18 0.38 1.62 2.31
N SER A 19 1.38 2.48 2.21
CA SER A 19 2.30 2.82 3.30
C SER A 19 2.75 4.26 3.14
N ILE A 20 3.17 4.92 4.22
CA ILE A 20 3.86 6.23 4.15
C ILE A 20 5.07 6.21 3.21
N ALA A 21 5.64 5.03 2.94
CA ALA A 21 6.70 4.84 1.96
C ALA A 21 6.33 5.30 0.54
N HIS A 22 5.05 5.48 0.20
CA HIS A 22 4.63 6.02 -1.10
C HIS A 22 5.25 7.39 -1.42
N ASN A 23 5.59 8.18 -0.39
CA ASN A 23 6.29 9.45 -0.53
C ASN A 23 7.77 9.29 -0.95
N TYR A 24 8.34 8.09 -0.78
CA TYR A 24 9.72 7.76 -1.12
C TYR A 24 9.77 6.84 -2.35
N THR A 25 9.43 7.39 -3.51
CA THR A 25 9.46 6.69 -4.80
C THR A 25 10.55 7.26 -5.72
N TYR A 26 10.68 6.73 -6.93
CA TYR A 26 11.54 7.31 -7.96
C TYR A 26 11.08 8.72 -8.35
N LYS A 27 12.00 9.54 -8.87
CA LYS A 27 11.65 10.87 -9.41
C LYS A 27 10.59 10.71 -10.50
N GLY A 28 9.48 11.43 -10.37
CA GLY A 28 8.34 11.35 -11.29
C GLY A 28 7.28 10.31 -10.90
N GLY A 29 7.42 9.59 -9.79
CA GLY A 29 6.39 8.66 -9.30
C GLY A 29 6.52 7.27 -9.91
N ILE A 30 5.49 6.83 -10.64
CA ILE A 30 5.47 5.50 -11.29
C ILE A 30 6.29 5.55 -12.58
N ARG A 31 7.33 4.70 -12.67
CA ARG A 31 8.13 4.52 -13.89
C ARG A 31 7.50 3.46 -14.80
N PHE A 32 6.41 3.76 -15.49
CA PHE A 32 5.65 2.79 -16.28
C PHE A 32 6.50 2.02 -17.31
N GLU A 33 7.39 2.71 -18.02
CA GLU A 33 8.26 2.15 -19.06
C GLU A 33 9.42 1.33 -18.49
N LYS A 34 9.68 1.47 -17.19
CA LYS A 34 10.85 0.91 -16.49
C LYS A 34 10.47 0.30 -15.14
N ILE A 35 9.27 -0.25 -15.04
CA ILE A 35 8.65 -0.65 -13.76
C ILE A 35 9.47 -1.71 -13.02
N ASN A 36 10.18 -2.57 -13.77
CA ASN A 36 11.03 -3.66 -13.28
C ASN A 36 12.50 -3.52 -13.73
N ASP A 37 12.98 -2.29 -13.87
CA ASP A 37 14.37 -2.01 -14.28
C ASP A 37 15.38 -2.46 -13.21
N LYS A 38 15.98 -3.65 -13.43
CA LYS A 38 16.97 -4.26 -12.56
C LYS A 38 18.24 -3.40 -12.39
N LYS A 39 18.62 -2.62 -13.41
CA LYS A 39 19.85 -1.80 -13.38
C LYS A 39 19.72 -0.59 -12.47
N LYS A 40 18.51 -0.05 -12.31
CA LYS A 40 18.22 1.10 -11.44
C LYS A 40 17.43 0.71 -10.19
N TYR A 41 17.45 -0.57 -9.82
CA TYR A 41 16.72 -1.07 -8.68
C TYR A 41 17.26 -0.47 -7.38
N ASN A 42 16.35 0.10 -6.59
CA ASN A 42 16.58 0.47 -5.22
C ASN A 42 15.42 -0.06 -4.39
N ASP A 43 15.69 -0.92 -3.42
CA ASP A 43 14.71 -1.60 -2.59
C ASP A 43 13.65 -0.66 -1.99
N LYS A 44 14.09 0.44 -1.37
CA LYS A 44 13.22 1.42 -0.73
C LYS A 44 12.37 2.18 -1.74
N LYS A 45 12.95 2.66 -2.84
CA LYS A 45 12.21 3.38 -3.89
C LYS A 45 11.25 2.48 -4.65
N SER A 46 11.64 1.24 -4.91
CA SER A 46 10.77 0.23 -5.53
C SER A 46 9.59 -0.11 -4.61
N TYR A 47 9.83 -0.24 -3.30
CA TYR A 47 8.76 -0.41 -2.32
C TYR A 47 7.86 0.82 -2.24
N GLY A 48 8.41 2.04 -2.22
CA GLY A 48 7.61 3.26 -2.28
C GLY A 48 6.77 3.35 -3.54
N GLN A 49 7.32 2.99 -4.71
CA GLN A 49 6.59 2.93 -5.98
C GLN A 49 5.41 1.95 -5.91
N SER A 50 5.58 0.76 -5.33
CA SER A 50 4.48 -0.21 -5.20
C SER A 50 3.39 0.29 -4.25
N LYS A 51 3.76 1.02 -3.19
CA LYS A 51 2.80 1.62 -2.26
C LYS A 51 2.09 2.84 -2.85
N LEU A 52 2.74 3.60 -3.72
CA LEU A 52 2.08 4.62 -4.54
C LEU A 52 1.10 3.98 -5.54
N ALA A 53 1.49 2.87 -6.17
CA ALA A 53 0.62 2.14 -7.10
C ALA A 53 -0.67 1.65 -6.42
N ASN A 54 -0.62 1.21 -5.15
CA ASN A 54 -1.82 0.86 -4.38
C ASN A 54 -2.80 2.04 -4.25
N ILE A 55 -2.30 3.26 -4.00
CA ILE A 55 -3.14 4.46 -3.89
C ILE A 55 -3.78 4.80 -5.24
N LEU A 56 -2.97 4.84 -6.30
CA LEU A 56 -3.44 5.14 -7.66
C LEU A 56 -4.45 4.11 -8.14
N HIS A 57 -4.21 2.82 -7.85
CA HIS A 57 -5.11 1.73 -8.17
C HIS A 57 -6.46 1.88 -7.44
N THR A 58 -6.45 2.20 -6.14
CA THR A 58 -7.68 2.48 -5.40
C THR A 58 -8.46 3.64 -6.02
N ASN A 59 -7.78 4.75 -6.31
CA ASN A 59 -8.43 5.94 -6.89
C ASN A 59 -9.08 5.62 -8.24
N GLU A 60 -8.38 4.89 -9.10
CA GLU A 60 -8.90 4.52 -10.42
C GLU A 60 -10.04 3.50 -10.33
N LEU A 61 -9.97 2.53 -9.41
CA LEU A 61 -11.08 1.61 -9.15
C LEU A 61 -12.32 2.36 -8.70
N THR A 62 -12.19 3.26 -7.72
CA THR A 62 -13.30 4.09 -7.23
C THR A 62 -13.91 4.93 -8.34
N ARG A 63 -13.07 5.55 -9.19
CA ARG A 63 -13.53 6.34 -10.35
C ARG A 63 -14.33 5.48 -11.33
N ARG A 64 -13.84 4.29 -11.67
CA ARG A 64 -14.52 3.35 -12.59
C ARG A 64 -15.81 2.81 -12.00
N PHE A 65 -15.79 2.36 -10.75
CA PHE A 65 -16.98 1.79 -10.10
C PHE A 65 -18.09 2.82 -9.97
N LYS A 66 -17.76 4.08 -9.65
CA LYS A 66 -18.72 5.18 -9.64
C LYS A 66 -19.30 5.44 -11.04
N ALA A 67 -18.47 5.44 -12.08
CA ALA A 67 -18.95 5.64 -13.46
C ALA A 67 -19.85 4.50 -13.95
N GLU A 68 -19.59 3.27 -13.51
CA GLU A 68 -20.38 2.08 -13.87
C GLU A 68 -21.61 1.87 -12.96
N GLY A 69 -21.75 2.62 -11.87
CA GLY A 69 -22.85 2.47 -10.92
C GLY A 69 -22.88 1.12 -10.19
N VAL A 70 -21.73 0.44 -10.05
CA VAL A 70 -21.68 -0.88 -9.39
C VAL A 70 -21.69 -0.73 -7.86
N ASN A 71 -22.32 -1.67 -7.16
CA ASN A 71 -22.36 -1.73 -5.69
C ASN A 71 -21.04 -2.28 -5.10
N ILE A 72 -19.93 -1.60 -5.39
CA ILE A 72 -18.59 -1.96 -4.92
C ILE A 72 -17.83 -0.69 -4.53
N THR A 73 -17.20 -0.69 -3.36
CA THR A 73 -16.27 0.35 -2.92
C THR A 73 -14.82 -0.12 -2.94
N ALA A 74 -13.90 0.81 -3.26
CA ALA A 74 -12.46 0.59 -3.16
C ALA A 74 -11.86 1.63 -2.22
N ASN A 75 -11.11 1.18 -1.21
CA ASN A 75 -10.51 2.03 -0.18
C ASN A 75 -9.03 1.71 -0.01
N ALA A 76 -8.27 2.68 0.50
CA ALA A 76 -6.85 2.52 0.80
C ALA A 76 -6.63 2.87 2.27
N VAL A 77 -5.99 1.97 3.02
CA VAL A 77 -5.74 2.17 4.46
C VAL A 77 -4.28 1.91 4.82
N HIS A 78 -3.65 2.88 5.48
CA HIS A 78 -2.32 2.71 6.05
C HIS A 78 -2.44 2.36 7.54
N PRO A 79 -1.99 1.17 7.97
CA PRO A 79 -2.16 0.72 9.37
C PRO A 79 -1.18 1.37 10.36
N GLY A 80 -0.22 2.19 9.87
CA GLY A 80 0.89 2.72 10.65
C GLY A 80 2.13 1.82 10.63
N LEU A 81 2.99 1.97 11.65
CA LEU A 81 4.17 1.14 11.83
C LEU A 81 3.78 -0.13 12.60
N ILE A 82 3.70 -1.26 11.90
CA ILE A 82 3.36 -2.55 12.51
C ILE A 82 4.61 -3.39 12.71
N MET A 83 4.76 -4.01 13.88
CA MET A 83 5.87 -4.92 14.21
C MET A 83 5.80 -6.23 13.42
N THR A 84 6.05 -6.15 12.11
CA THR A 84 6.19 -7.30 11.22
C THR A 84 7.67 -7.54 10.89
N LYS A 85 7.96 -8.61 10.16
CA LYS A 85 9.31 -8.88 9.65
C LYS A 85 9.68 -8.04 8.41
N LEU A 86 8.87 -7.05 8.01
CA LEU A 86 9.09 -6.22 6.83
C LEU A 86 10.49 -5.58 6.77
N PHE A 87 11.06 -5.25 7.92
CA PHE A 87 12.38 -4.60 8.01
C PHE A 87 13.52 -5.57 8.36
N GLN A 88 13.32 -6.90 8.31
CA GLN A 88 14.29 -7.89 8.80
C GLN A 88 15.67 -7.80 8.10
N TYR A 89 15.71 -7.39 6.84
CA TYR A 89 16.94 -7.20 6.06
C TYR A 89 17.37 -5.73 5.94
N SER A 90 16.75 -4.82 6.70
CA SER A 90 17.15 -3.42 6.70
C SER A 90 18.48 -3.21 7.43
N GLY A 91 19.27 -2.24 6.97
CA GLY A 91 20.55 -1.88 7.57
C GLY A 91 20.47 -1.44 9.04
N ILE A 92 21.62 -1.33 9.69
CA ILE A 92 21.77 -1.11 11.15
C ILE A 92 20.96 0.09 11.66
N TRP A 93 20.88 1.17 10.87
CA TRP A 93 20.14 2.39 11.18
C TRP A 93 18.63 2.18 11.36
N MET A 94 18.03 1.27 10.59
CA MET A 94 16.60 0.94 10.74
C MET A 94 16.34 0.11 12.01
N LYS A 95 17.31 -0.71 12.44
CA LYS A 95 17.22 -1.45 13.71
C LYS A 95 17.32 -0.50 14.90
N ILE A 96 18.25 0.47 14.85
CA ILE A 96 18.38 1.53 15.85
C ILE A 96 17.10 2.38 15.90
N PHE A 97 16.61 2.86 14.75
CA PHE A 97 15.36 3.61 14.68
C PHE A 97 14.19 2.82 15.27
N LYS A 98 14.06 1.53 14.93
CA LYS A 98 13.03 0.65 15.48
C LYS A 98 13.16 0.53 17.00
N LEU A 99 14.37 0.35 17.54
CA LEU A 99 14.58 0.24 18.98
C LEU A 99 14.10 1.51 19.72
N PHE A 100 14.52 2.69 19.25
CA PHE A 100 14.14 3.98 19.85
C PHE A 100 12.67 4.34 19.67
N THR A 101 12.03 3.92 18.58
CA THR A 101 10.62 4.26 18.30
C THR A 101 9.63 3.17 18.74
N SER A 102 10.10 1.97 19.10
CA SER A 102 9.29 0.77 19.32
C SER A 102 8.19 0.93 20.35
N ILE A 103 8.43 1.68 21.43
CA ILE A 103 7.47 1.83 22.53
C ILE A 103 6.37 2.85 22.20
N LEU A 104 6.66 3.82 21.32
CA LEU A 104 5.80 4.99 21.09
C LEU A 104 5.02 4.94 19.77
N LEU A 105 5.63 4.42 18.71
CA LEU A 105 5.06 4.52 17.35
C LEU A 105 4.64 3.16 16.77
N TRP A 106 5.11 2.06 17.35
CA TRP A 106 4.90 0.73 16.77
C TRP A 106 3.73 0.01 17.43
N LYS A 107 2.84 -0.48 16.58
CA LYS A 107 1.70 -1.30 16.97
C LYS A 107 2.05 -2.78 16.79
N ASN A 108 1.44 -3.63 17.61
CA ASN A 108 1.47 -5.07 17.40
C ASN A 108 0.55 -5.47 16.21
N ILE A 109 0.59 -6.74 15.81
CA ILE A 109 -0.18 -7.24 14.65
C ILE A 109 -1.68 -7.02 14.86
N SER A 110 -2.21 -7.34 16.04
CA SER A 110 -3.64 -7.21 16.34
C SER A 110 -4.13 -5.77 16.35
N GLN A 111 -3.28 -4.81 16.72
CA GLN A 111 -3.60 -3.37 16.70
C GLN A 111 -3.56 -2.75 15.29
N GLY A 112 -2.97 -3.46 14.32
CA GLY A 112 -2.86 -3.02 12.93
C GLY A 112 -3.77 -3.76 11.96
N ALA A 113 -4.47 -4.80 12.41
CA ALA A 113 -5.44 -5.60 11.67
C ALA A 113 -6.86 -5.06 11.91
#